data_AF-A0A849AER4-F1
#
_entry.id   AF-A0A849AER4-F1
#
_cell.length_a   1.000
_cell.length_b   1.000
_cell.length_c   1.000
_cell.angle_alpha   90.00
_cell.angle_beta   90.00
_cell.angle_gamma   90.00
#
_symmetry.space_group_name_H-M   'P 1'
#
loop_
_entity.id
_entity.type
_entity.pdbx_description
1 polymer ?
#
loop_
_entity_poly.entity_id
_entity_poly.type
_entity_poly.pdbx_seq_one_letter_code
_entity_poly.pdbx_strand_id
1 'polypeptide(L)'
;MSVFVPHAPMLNRLFELQQADDAAIGHESLDRIARRVLQLAEAFENPLVVPVGDSAQRVLGAITLISRGTVEVSTWTCRVASREVLLVGTVAATTIEFETVAGILRSRGASGIYACALHVDTLDPLRDVDTLELIDSPIHNRLTVVDRRGMRPT
;
A
#
# COMPACT_ATOMS: atom_id res chain seq x y z
N MET A 1 25.57 -21.13 32.73
CA MET A 1 26.34 -20.29 31.79
C MET A 1 25.36 -19.55 30.90
N SER A 2 25.05 -18.30 31.21
CA SER A 2 24.28 -17.42 30.33
C SER A 2 25.23 -16.82 29.30
N VAL A 3 25.04 -17.16 28.04
CA VAL A 3 25.75 -16.51 26.93
C VAL A 3 25.10 -15.15 26.74
N PHE A 4 25.74 -14.10 27.26
CA PHE A 4 25.39 -12.73 26.91
C PHE A 4 25.83 -12.53 25.46
N VAL A 5 24.87 -12.30 24.56
CA VAL A 5 25.15 -11.92 23.17
C VAL A 5 25.06 -10.40 23.11
N PRO A 6 26.18 -9.66 23.29
CA PRO A 6 26.20 -8.26 22.91
C PRO A 6 26.15 -8.22 21.38
N HIS A 7 25.45 -7.23 20.84
CA HIS A 7 25.25 -6.96 19.42
C HIS A 7 24.11 -7.75 18.75
N ALA A 8 22.95 -7.12 18.72
CA ALA A 8 22.10 -7.24 17.54
C ALA A 8 21.47 -5.87 17.19
N PRO A 9 22.27 -4.82 16.91
CA PRO A 9 21.73 -3.50 16.52
C PRO A 9 20.82 -3.60 15.29
N MET A 10 21.08 -4.54 14.38
CA MET A 10 20.23 -4.83 13.24
C MET A 10 18.89 -5.48 13.64
N LEU A 11 18.90 -6.32 14.67
CA LEU A 11 17.71 -7.00 15.18
C LEU A 11 16.85 -6.03 16.00
N ASN A 12 17.48 -5.14 16.77
CA ASN A 12 16.79 -4.02 17.43
C ASN A 12 16.13 -3.10 16.41
N ARG A 13 16.82 -2.78 15.30
CA ARG A 13 16.24 -1.97 14.22
C ARG A 13 15.06 -2.66 13.53
N LEU A 14 15.12 -3.98 13.34
CA LEU A 14 13.98 -4.77 12.86
C LEU A 14 12.78 -4.69 13.81
N PHE A 15 13.02 -4.81 15.12
CA PHE A 15 11.94 -4.67 16.12
C PHE A 15 11.38 -3.25 16.18
N GLU A 16 12.22 -2.22 16.05
CA GLU A 16 11.78 -0.83 15.99
C GLU A 16 10.88 -0.57 14.77
N LEU A 17 11.24 -1.09 13.60
CA LEU A 17 10.42 -1.01 12.39
C LEU A 17 9.09 -1.76 12.56
N GLN A 18 9.13 -2.97 13.13
CA GLN A 18 7.92 -3.76 13.37
C GLN A 18 6.97 -3.10 14.39
N GLN A 19 7.52 -2.44 15.43
CA GLN A 19 6.72 -1.69 16.39
C GLN A 19 6.14 -0.41 15.79
N ALA A 20 6.88 0.29 14.93
CA ALA A 20 6.38 1.45 14.20
C ALA A 20 5.22 1.07 13.28
N ASP A 21 5.32 -0.08 12.60
CA ASP A 21 4.25 -0.66 11.79
C ASP A 21 3.00 -0.97 12.60
N ASP A 22 3.17 -1.70 13.71
CA ASP A 22 2.06 -2.06 14.59
C ASP A 22 1.38 -0.82 15.19
N ALA A 23 2.16 0.21 15.53
CA ALA A 23 1.65 1.49 16.04
C ALA A 23 0.92 2.31 14.96
N ALA A 24 1.43 2.35 13.73
CA ALA A 24 0.80 3.05 12.63
C ALA A 24 -0.52 2.40 12.19
N ILE A 25 -0.62 1.08 12.33
CA ILE A 25 -1.80 0.27 12.00
C ILE A 25 -2.60 -0.07 13.28
N GLY A 26 -2.63 0.87 14.23
CA GLY A 26 -3.57 0.81 15.34
C GLY A 26 -5.01 0.65 14.84
N HIS A 27 -5.88 0.07 15.66
CA HIS A 27 -7.22 -0.37 15.23
C HIS A 27 -8.09 0.76 14.65
N GLU A 28 -8.02 1.98 15.22
CA GLU A 28 -8.75 3.15 14.71
C GLU A 28 -8.20 3.66 13.37
N SER A 29 -6.89 3.55 13.16
CA SER A 29 -6.28 3.90 11.88
C SER A 29 -6.66 2.91 10.79
N LEU A 30 -6.78 1.62 11.11
CA LEU A 30 -7.10 0.56 10.17
C LEU A 30 -8.46 0.76 9.47
N ASP A 31 -9.53 1.06 10.22
CA ASP A 31 -10.88 1.28 9.64
C ASP A 31 -10.88 2.49 8.69
N ARG A 32 -10.26 3.59 9.11
CA ARG A 32 -10.16 4.80 8.29
C ARG A 32 -9.35 4.56 7.01
N ILE A 33 -8.21 3.87 7.10
CA ILE A 33 -7.39 3.53 5.94
C ILE A 33 -8.20 2.65 4.98
N ALA A 34 -8.84 1.61 5.50
CA ALA A 34 -9.67 0.72 4.69
C ALA A 34 -10.80 1.48 3.98
N ARG A 35 -11.52 2.37 4.68
CA ARG A 35 -12.54 3.23 4.04
C ARG A 35 -11.97 4.13 2.96
N ARG A 36 -10.78 4.69 3.18
CA ARG A 36 -10.13 5.53 2.15
C ARG A 36 -9.74 4.71 0.93
N VAL A 37 -9.22 3.49 1.12
CA VAL A 37 -8.96 2.56 0.01
C VAL A 37 -10.24 2.21 -0.73
N LEU A 38 -11.36 1.98 -0.03
CA LEU A 38 -12.65 1.72 -0.67
C LEU A 38 -13.13 2.90 -1.53
N GLN A 39 -13.01 4.13 -1.05
CA GLN A 39 -13.33 5.32 -1.85
C GLN A 39 -12.48 5.42 -3.11
N LEU A 40 -11.19 5.08 -3.02
CA LEU A 40 -10.29 5.07 -4.18
C LEU A 40 -10.64 3.92 -5.13
N ALA A 41 -10.97 2.74 -4.59
CA ALA A 41 -11.41 1.63 -5.41
C ALA A 41 -12.68 2.00 -6.20
N GLU A 42 -13.66 2.65 -5.58
CA GLU A 42 -14.85 3.16 -6.27
C GLU A 42 -14.49 4.22 -7.34
N ALA A 43 -13.58 5.14 -7.02
CA ALA A 43 -13.13 6.19 -7.96
C ALA A 43 -12.39 5.64 -9.19
N PHE A 44 -11.75 4.48 -9.05
CA PHE A 44 -11.08 3.74 -10.13
C PHE A 44 -11.93 2.57 -10.66
N GLU A 45 -13.25 2.67 -10.58
CA GLU A 45 -14.18 1.69 -11.17
C GLU A 45 -14.02 0.24 -10.65
N ASN A 46 -13.66 0.09 -9.36
CA ASN A 46 -13.42 -1.17 -8.65
C ASN A 46 -12.26 -2.01 -9.22
N PRO A 47 -11.02 -1.50 -9.13
CA PRO A 47 -9.84 -2.24 -9.57
C PRO A 47 -9.57 -3.43 -8.64
N LEU A 48 -8.72 -4.35 -9.09
CA LEU A 48 -8.21 -5.42 -8.24
C LEU A 48 -7.32 -4.84 -7.14
N VAL A 49 -7.65 -5.04 -5.87
CA VAL A 49 -6.85 -4.51 -4.76
C VAL A 49 -5.75 -5.50 -4.38
N VAL A 50 -4.50 -5.04 -4.36
CA VAL A 50 -3.31 -5.86 -4.07
C VAL A 50 -2.50 -5.22 -2.94
N PRO A 51 -2.24 -5.92 -1.82
CA PRO A 51 -1.41 -5.38 -0.75
C PRO A 51 0.07 -5.44 -1.12
N VAL A 52 0.83 -4.43 -0.69
CA VAL A 52 2.29 -4.34 -0.79
C VAL A 52 2.86 -4.36 0.63
N GLY A 53 3.57 -5.44 0.95
CA GLY A 53 4.11 -5.70 2.29
C GLY A 53 3.10 -6.34 3.26
N ASP A 54 3.61 -6.92 4.35
CA ASP A 54 2.80 -7.68 5.32
C ASP A 54 1.81 -6.80 6.07
N SER A 55 2.22 -5.59 6.41
CA SER A 55 1.42 -4.58 7.07
C SER A 55 0.17 -4.20 6.26
N ALA A 56 0.27 -4.15 4.92
CA ALA A 56 -0.88 -3.91 4.05
C ALA A 56 -1.85 -5.09 3.97
N GLN A 57 -1.43 -6.33 4.24
CA GLN A 57 -2.33 -7.48 4.29
C GLN A 57 -3.37 -7.33 5.41
N ARG A 58 -3.00 -6.67 6.52
CA ARG A 58 -3.94 -6.36 7.60
C ARG A 58 -5.03 -5.38 7.15
N VAL A 59 -4.64 -4.36 6.38
CA VAL A 59 -5.56 -3.41 5.76
C VAL A 59 -6.51 -4.13 4.80
N LEU A 60 -6.01 -5.11 4.03
CA LEU A 60 -6.83 -5.94 3.14
C LEU A 60 -7.92 -6.71 3.90
N GLY A 61 -7.59 -7.25 5.07
CA GLY A 61 -8.56 -7.91 5.95
C GLY A 61 -9.69 -6.96 6.38
N ALA A 62 -9.36 -5.73 6.76
CA ALA A 62 -10.34 -4.70 7.09
C ALA A 62 -11.19 -4.29 5.88
N ILE A 63 -10.58 -4.10 4.71
CA ILE A 63 -11.28 -3.80 3.44
C ILE A 63 -12.30 -4.89 3.13
N THR A 64 -11.91 -6.15 3.26
CA THR A 64 -12.78 -7.30 2.98
C THR A 64 -13.99 -7.30 3.92
N LEU A 65 -13.75 -7.05 5.22
CA LEU A 65 -14.81 -7.00 6.23
C LEU A 65 -15.78 -5.83 5.99
N ILE A 66 -15.25 -4.62 5.75
CA ILE A 66 -16.05 -3.39 5.60
C ILE A 66 -16.83 -3.40 4.28
N SER A 67 -16.21 -3.84 3.19
CA SER A 67 -16.85 -3.95 1.87
C SER A 67 -17.85 -5.10 1.78
N ARG A 68 -17.83 -6.03 2.74
CA ARG A 68 -18.60 -7.28 2.68
C ARG A 68 -18.29 -8.10 1.41
N GLY A 69 -17.04 -8.01 0.95
CA GLY A 69 -16.55 -8.73 -0.23
C GLY A 69 -16.95 -8.12 -1.58
N THR A 70 -17.48 -6.89 -1.62
CA THR A 70 -17.78 -6.22 -2.90
C THR A 70 -16.52 -5.79 -3.65
N VAL A 71 -15.42 -5.55 -2.93
CA VAL A 71 -14.12 -5.24 -3.52
C VAL A 71 -13.32 -6.51 -3.69
N GLU A 72 -12.85 -6.75 -4.91
CA GLU A 72 -12.00 -7.89 -5.20
C GLU A 72 -10.58 -7.63 -4.70
N VAL A 73 -10.10 -8.55 -3.88
CA VAL A 73 -8.78 -8.50 -3.24
C VAL A 73 -7.95 -9.68 -3.70
N SER A 74 -6.64 -9.48 -3.91
CA SER A 74 -5.75 -10.56 -4.32
C SER A 74 -4.30 -10.32 -3.93
N THR A 75 -3.46 -11.33 -4.15
CA THR A 75 -2.00 -11.22 -4.01
C THR A 75 -1.38 -10.84 -5.35
N TRP A 76 -0.18 -10.27 -5.33
CA TRP A 76 0.58 -9.93 -6.55
C TRP A 76 0.93 -11.16 -7.41
N THR A 77 0.77 -12.37 -6.86
CA THR A 77 0.99 -13.64 -7.56
C THR A 77 -0.19 -14.09 -8.42
N CYS A 78 -1.33 -13.41 -8.42
CA CYS A 78 -2.50 -13.80 -9.19
C CYS A 78 -2.40 -13.43 -10.69
N ARG A 79 -3.42 -13.85 -11.46
CA ARG A 79 -3.58 -13.51 -12.88
C ARG A 79 -4.38 -12.21 -13.00
N VAL A 80 -3.84 -11.26 -13.77
CA VAL A 80 -4.32 -9.86 -13.78
C VAL A 80 -4.63 -9.34 -15.19
N ALA A 81 -4.51 -10.19 -16.21
CA ALA A 81 -4.59 -9.78 -17.61
C ALA A 81 -5.81 -8.87 -17.90
N SER A 82 -5.52 -7.69 -18.46
CA SER A 82 -6.46 -6.62 -18.83
C SER A 82 -7.26 -6.03 -17.67
N ARG A 83 -6.71 -6.02 -16.46
CA ARG A 83 -7.34 -5.43 -15.28
C ARG A 83 -6.54 -4.26 -14.73
N GLU A 84 -7.27 -3.29 -14.20
CA GLU A 84 -6.69 -2.25 -13.36
C GLU A 84 -6.42 -2.80 -11.96
N VAL A 85 -5.34 -2.32 -11.37
CA VAL A 85 -4.88 -2.74 -10.04
C VAL A 85 -4.70 -1.54 -9.15
N LEU A 86 -5.17 -1.64 -7.91
CA LEU A 86 -4.88 -0.70 -6.84
C LEU A 86 -3.93 -1.35 -5.84
N LEU A 87 -2.68 -0.90 -5.84
CA LEU A 87 -1.67 -1.26 -4.86
C LEU A 87 -1.95 -0.55 -3.55
N VAL A 88 -1.94 -1.28 -2.45
CA VAL A 88 -2.14 -0.72 -1.10
C VAL A 88 -0.90 -0.99 -0.28
N GLY A 89 -0.21 0.07 0.15
CA GLY A 89 0.92 -0.02 1.07
C GLY A 89 0.66 0.73 2.38
N THR A 90 1.58 0.55 3.32
CA THR A 90 1.59 1.23 4.62
C THR A 90 2.98 1.81 4.88
N VAL A 91 3.22 2.38 6.06
CA VAL A 91 4.52 2.97 6.47
C VAL A 91 5.73 2.05 6.25
N ALA A 92 5.52 0.73 6.32
CA ALA A 92 6.54 -0.30 6.11
C ALA A 92 7.01 -0.43 4.65
N ALA A 93 6.14 -0.07 3.72
CA ALA A 93 6.35 -0.34 2.32
C ALA A 93 7.32 0.68 1.74
N THR A 94 8.38 0.17 1.12
CA THR A 94 9.42 0.95 0.46
C THR A 94 9.03 1.24 -0.99
N THR A 95 9.58 2.32 -1.55
CA THR A 95 9.49 2.64 -2.99
C THR A 95 9.88 1.45 -3.87
N ILE A 96 10.93 0.72 -3.48
CA ILE A 96 11.42 -0.47 -4.21
C ILE A 96 10.36 -1.58 -4.24
N GLU A 97 9.65 -1.82 -3.14
CA GLU A 97 8.59 -2.85 -3.10
C GLU A 97 7.42 -2.48 -4.00
N PHE A 98 7.00 -1.21 -4.01
CA PHE A 98 5.96 -0.74 -4.92
C PHE A 98 6.36 -0.92 -6.39
N GLU A 99 7.55 -0.48 -6.78
CA GLU A 99 8.05 -0.63 -8.16
C GLU A 99 8.16 -2.10 -8.55
N THR A 100 8.69 -2.95 -7.66
CA THR A 100 8.82 -4.38 -7.91
C THR A 100 7.45 -5.03 -8.14
N VAL A 101 6.48 -4.76 -7.28
CA VAL A 101 5.12 -5.32 -7.41
C VAL A 101 4.44 -4.77 -8.67
N ALA A 102 4.55 -3.47 -8.94
CA ALA A 102 4.00 -2.84 -10.13
C ALA A 102 4.56 -3.45 -11.43
N GLY A 103 5.89 -3.57 -11.54
CA GLY A 103 6.55 -4.19 -12.68
C GLY A 103 6.10 -5.65 -12.91
N ILE A 104 5.96 -6.42 -11.84
CA ILE A 104 5.43 -7.80 -11.92
C ILE A 104 4.01 -7.81 -12.47
N LEU A 105 3.12 -6.97 -11.96
CA LEU A 105 1.73 -6.91 -12.39
C LEU A 105 1.59 -6.41 -13.83
N ARG A 106 2.38 -5.41 -14.23
CA ARG A 106 2.43 -4.93 -15.61
C ARG A 106 2.88 -6.03 -16.56
N SER A 107 3.91 -6.79 -16.20
CA SER A 107 4.37 -7.95 -17.00
C SER A 107 3.32 -9.05 -17.15
N ARG A 108 2.33 -9.09 -16.25
CA ARG A 108 1.19 -10.03 -16.26
C ARG A 108 -0.04 -9.48 -16.97
N GLY A 109 0.07 -8.28 -17.57
CA GLY A 109 -0.96 -7.68 -18.39
C GLY A 109 -1.92 -6.76 -17.63
N ALA A 110 -1.54 -6.24 -16.45
CA ALA A 110 -2.33 -5.18 -15.81
C ALA A 110 -2.47 -3.98 -16.77
N SER A 111 -3.70 -3.49 -16.94
CA SER A 111 -4.02 -2.38 -17.85
C SER A 111 -3.74 -1.00 -17.24
N GLY A 112 -3.80 -0.90 -15.92
CA GLY A 112 -3.49 0.30 -15.16
C GLY A 112 -3.03 -0.06 -13.75
N ILE A 113 -2.08 0.69 -13.21
CA ILE A 113 -1.51 0.47 -11.88
C ILE A 113 -1.62 1.76 -11.07
N TYR A 114 -2.53 1.74 -10.11
CA TYR A 114 -2.72 2.80 -9.12
C TYR A 114 -2.08 2.39 -7.80
N ALA A 115 -1.67 3.34 -6.98
CA ALA A 115 -1.11 3.07 -5.66
C ALA A 115 -1.70 3.98 -4.60
N CYS A 116 -1.85 3.44 -3.40
CA CYS A 116 -2.33 4.14 -2.22
C CYS A 116 -1.47 3.76 -1.01
N ALA A 117 -0.96 4.74 -0.27
CA ALA A 117 -0.09 4.48 0.89
C ALA A 117 -0.31 5.45 2.07
N LEU A 118 -0.20 4.95 3.30
CA LEU A 118 -0.32 5.76 4.54
C LEU A 118 0.91 6.64 4.82
N HIS A 119 2.07 6.22 4.32
CA HIS A 119 3.35 6.92 4.36
C HIS A 119 4.32 6.05 3.56
N VAL A 120 5.22 6.64 2.78
CA VAL A 120 6.30 5.91 2.12
C VAL A 120 7.57 6.69 2.40
N ASP A 121 8.51 6.08 3.12
CA ASP A 121 9.82 6.68 3.34
C ASP A 121 10.52 6.83 1.98
N THR A 122 11.06 8.03 1.71
CA THR A 122 11.74 8.38 0.44
C THR A 122 10.87 8.16 -0.81
N LEU A 123 9.94 9.09 -1.04
CA LEU A 123 9.18 9.20 -2.29
C LEU A 123 10.07 9.72 -3.42
N ASP A 124 10.89 8.84 -3.98
CA ASP A 124 11.30 9.00 -5.37
C ASP A 124 10.07 8.74 -6.27
N PRO A 125 9.96 9.41 -7.43
CA PRO A 125 8.86 9.19 -8.36
C PRO A 125 8.85 7.71 -8.81
N LEU A 126 7.79 6.99 -8.44
CA LEU A 126 7.56 5.60 -8.79
C LEU A 126 7.44 5.45 -10.30
N ARG A 127 8.30 4.65 -10.92
CA ARG A 127 8.37 4.54 -12.40
C ARG A 127 7.24 3.72 -13.00
N ASP A 128 6.78 2.70 -12.28
CA ASP A 128 5.82 1.71 -12.79
C ASP A 128 4.38 1.92 -12.28
N VAL A 129 4.14 3.03 -11.58
CA VAL A 129 2.83 3.40 -11.02
C VAL A 129 2.27 4.58 -11.82
N ASP A 130 1.05 4.42 -12.34
CA ASP A 130 0.38 5.43 -13.17
C ASP A 130 -0.16 6.58 -12.31
N THR A 131 -0.62 6.29 -11.09
CA THR A 131 -1.06 7.30 -10.12
C THR A 131 -0.78 6.84 -8.69
N LEU A 132 -0.21 7.73 -7.88
CA LEU A 132 0.04 7.50 -6.46
C LEU A 132 -0.78 8.48 -5.62
N GLU A 133 -1.57 7.93 -4.70
CA GLU A 133 -2.32 8.68 -3.69
C GLU A 133 -1.74 8.40 -2.30
N LEU A 134 -1.52 9.47 -1.53
CA LEU A 134 -1.07 9.35 -0.14
C LEU A 134 -2.24 9.58 0.79
N ILE A 135 -2.45 8.67 1.74
CA ILE A 135 -3.43 8.82 2.81
C ILE A 135 -2.78 9.63 3.92
N ASP A 136 -3.30 10.83 4.19
CA ASP A 136 -2.86 11.63 5.32
C ASP A 136 -3.02 10.86 6.64
N SER A 137 -1.89 10.60 7.30
CA SER A 137 -1.86 10.08 8.66
C SER A 137 -1.90 11.23 9.67
N PRO A 138 -2.74 11.18 10.72
CA PRO A 138 -2.75 12.21 11.77
C PRO A 138 -1.49 12.15 12.65
N ILE A 139 -0.65 11.12 12.48
CA ILE A 139 0.50 10.88 13.36
C ILE A 139 1.71 11.71 12.92
N HIS A 140 1.86 12.10 11.64
CA HIS A 140 2.95 12.97 11.16
C HIS A 140 2.45 14.01 10.13
N ASN A 141 2.79 15.29 10.37
CA ASN A 141 2.42 16.44 9.54
C ASN A 141 3.13 16.48 8.18
N ARG A 142 2.36 16.71 7.10
CA ARG A 142 2.70 17.16 5.71
C ARG A 142 3.52 16.16 4.85
N LEU A 143 3.20 15.87 3.57
CA LEU A 143 2.60 16.69 2.51
C LEU A 143 2.05 15.85 1.32
N THR A 144 1.09 16.43 0.59
CA THR A 144 0.35 15.94 -0.59
C THR A 144 1.16 15.93 -1.90
N VAL A 145 0.95 14.96 -2.80
CA VAL A 145 1.09 15.19 -4.25
C VAL A 145 -0.03 14.48 -5.02
N VAL A 146 -0.79 15.29 -5.77
CA VAL A 146 -1.66 14.91 -6.87
C VAL A 146 -1.06 15.57 -8.11
N ASP A 147 -0.78 14.85 -9.20
CA ASP A 147 -0.73 15.50 -10.51
C ASP A 147 -1.47 14.70 -11.59
N ARG A 148 -2.67 15.23 -11.88
CA ARG A 148 -3.54 14.94 -13.02
C ARG A 148 -2.90 15.42 -14.33
N ARG A 149 -1.93 14.70 -14.88
CA ARG A 149 -1.52 14.97 -16.27
C ARG A 149 -2.35 14.17 -17.27
N GLY A 150 -3.58 14.66 -17.43
CA GLY A 150 -4.19 14.83 -18.75
C GLY A 150 -5.26 13.81 -19.17
N MET A 151 -6.47 13.92 -18.62
CA MET A 151 -7.66 13.52 -19.38
C MET A 151 -8.69 14.65 -19.38
N ARG A 152 -8.69 15.38 -20.49
CA ARG A 152 -9.84 16.17 -20.93
C ARG A 152 -10.97 15.21 -21.32
N PRO A 153 -12.22 15.55 -21.03
CA PRO A 153 -13.36 14.97 -21.73
C PRO A 153 -13.52 15.70 -23.06
N THR A 154 -13.27 15.01 -24.18
CA THR A 154 -13.96 15.10 -25.49
C THR A 154 -13.26 14.17 -26.46
#